data_AF-A0ABD0VMF6-F1
#
_entry.id   AF-A0ABD0VMF6-F1
#
_cell.length_a   1.000
_cell.length_b   1.000
_cell.length_c   1.000
_cell.angle_alpha   90.00
_cell.angle_beta   90.00
_cell.angle_gamma   90.00
#
_symmetry.space_group_name_H-M   'P 1'
#
loop_
_entity.id
_entity.type
_entity.pdbx_description
1 polymer ?
#
loop_
_entity_poly.entity_id
_entity_poly.type
_entity_poly.pdbx_seq_one_letter_code
_entity_poly.pdbx_strand_id
1 'polypeptide(L)'
;MALEWVVLGYAAGAEAVMLLLLTLPGLGRLRTGLVTVTRNALKPMLSVVPFCLFLLMDIYWKYETRPTCDQEHACTPMEHLRHQKSIMKSQRNGLLIAAALLLYWLLFSVTNLVVRLEQLSQRVEKLKRQD
;
A
#
# COMPACT_ATOMS: atom_id res chain seq x y z
N MET A 1 -19.30 0.69 2.02
CA MET A 1 -18.96 -0.74 2.22
C MET A 1 -18.33 -1.46 1.02
N ALA A 2 -18.68 -1.20 -0.25
CA ALA A 2 -17.95 -1.78 -1.40
C ALA A 2 -17.04 -0.77 -2.11
N LEU A 3 -17.51 0.48 -2.26
CA LEU A 3 -16.78 1.55 -2.93
C LEU A 3 -15.41 1.86 -2.29
N GLU A 4 -15.32 1.84 -0.96
CA GLU A 4 -14.07 2.11 -0.22
C GLU A 4 -12.95 1.12 -0.59
N TRP A 5 -13.29 -0.17 -0.69
CA TRP A 5 -12.33 -1.23 -1.05
C TRP A 5 -11.97 -1.18 -2.53
N VAL A 6 -12.91 -0.77 -3.38
CA VAL A 6 -12.66 -0.55 -4.80
C VAL A 6 -11.67 0.59 -4.99
N VAL A 7 -11.88 1.73 -4.30
CA VAL A 7 -10.96 2.88 -4.32
C VAL A 7 -9.58 2.48 -3.77
N LEU A 8 -9.53 1.74 -2.67
CA LEU A 8 -8.26 1.28 -2.10
C LEU A 8 -7.52 0.32 -3.04
N GLY A 9 -8.24 -0.58 -3.71
CA GLY A 9 -7.67 -1.48 -4.71
C GLY A 9 -7.12 -0.73 -5.92
N TYR A 10 -7.82 0.29 -6.42
CA TYR A 10 -7.30 1.14 -7.49
C TYR A 10 -6.06 1.93 -7.06
N ALA A 11 -6.04 2.44 -5.84
CA ALA A 11 -4.86 3.13 -5.30
C ALA A 11 -3.65 2.18 -5.22
N ALA A 12 -3.82 1.01 -4.61
CA ALA A 12 -2.76 -0.01 -4.52
C ALA A 12 -2.30 -0.48 -5.90
N GLY A 13 -3.23 -0.65 -6.86
CA GLY A 13 -2.90 -1.00 -8.24
C GLY A 13 -2.09 0.09 -8.95
N ALA A 14 -2.46 1.36 -8.77
CA ALA A 14 -1.71 2.48 -9.31
C ALA A 14 -0.29 2.56 -8.72
N GLU A 15 -0.14 2.36 -7.41
CA GLU A 15 1.16 2.30 -6.73
C GLU A 15 2.03 1.15 -7.29
N ALA A 16 1.46 -0.04 -7.48
CA ALA A 16 2.17 -1.18 -8.05
C ALA A 16 2.66 -0.90 -9.49
N VAL A 17 1.83 -0.26 -10.32
CA VAL A 17 2.22 0.13 -11.69
C VAL A 17 3.33 1.18 -11.66
N MET A 18 3.25 2.19 -10.78
CA MET A 18 4.31 3.19 -10.62
C MET A 18 5.63 2.55 -10.17
N LEU A 19 5.57 1.59 -9.23
CA LEU A 19 6.73 0.81 -8.80
C LEU A 19 7.35 0.01 -9.94
N LEU A 20 6.53 -0.68 -10.74
CA LEU A 20 6.99 -1.43 -11.90
C LEU A 20 7.71 -0.50 -12.89
N LEU A 21 7.12 0.66 -13.19
CA LEU A 21 7.71 1.64 -14.09
C LEU A 21 9.04 2.22 -13.55
N LEU A 22 9.16 2.43 -12.23
CA LEU A 22 10.41 2.89 -11.62
C LEU A 22 11.52 1.83 -11.58
N THR A 23 11.14 0.55 -11.52
CA THR A 23 12.07 -0.57 -11.40
C THR A 23 12.57 -1.11 -12.73
N LEU A 24 11.96 -0.74 -13.86
CA LEU A 24 12.42 -1.11 -15.20
C LEU A 24 13.83 -0.55 -15.51
N PRO A 25 14.84 -1.40 -15.72
CA PRO A 25 16.18 -0.97 -16.08
C PRO A 25 16.22 -0.53 -17.56
N GLY A 26 16.72 0.69 -17.84
CA GLY A 26 16.93 1.17 -19.22
C GLY A 26 16.39 2.57 -19.53
N LEU A 27 15.54 3.13 -18.67
CA LEU A 27 14.90 4.44 -18.88
C LEU A 27 15.71 5.63 -18.33
N GLY A 28 17.04 5.62 -18.45
CA GLY A 28 17.95 6.55 -17.75
C GLY A 28 17.60 8.05 -17.88
N ARG A 29 17.16 8.51 -19.07
CA ARG A 29 16.71 9.90 -19.28
C ARG A 29 15.27 10.18 -18.83
N LEU A 30 14.41 9.17 -18.90
CA LEU A 30 13.01 9.27 -18.48
C LEU A 30 12.85 9.10 -16.96
N ARG A 31 13.85 8.52 -16.30
CA ARG A 31 13.87 8.25 -14.86
C ARG A 31 13.69 9.50 -14.02
N THR A 32 14.36 10.60 -14.37
CA THR A 32 14.27 11.87 -13.63
C THR A 32 12.86 12.48 -13.78
N GLY A 33 12.25 12.35 -14.97
CA GLY A 33 10.85 12.72 -15.21
C GLY A 33 9.88 11.85 -14.41
N LEU A 34 10.06 10.53 -14.45
CA LEU A 34 9.26 9.57 -13.67
C LEU A 34 9.37 9.79 -12.18
N VAL A 35 10.57 10.05 -11.65
CA VAL A 35 10.78 10.35 -10.22
C VAL A 35 10.04 11.62 -9.82
N THR A 36 10.04 12.65 -10.68
CA THR A 36 9.32 13.90 -10.42
C THR A 36 7.80 13.67 -10.41
N VAL A 37 7.29 12.94 -11.41
CA VAL A 37 5.86 12.56 -11.48
C VAL A 37 5.46 11.72 -10.27
N THR A 38 6.27 10.72 -9.92
CA THR A 38 6.02 9.82 -8.79
C THR A 38 6.03 10.59 -7.49
N ARG A 39 6.98 11.51 -7.27
CA ARG A 39 7.06 12.33 -6.05
C ARG A 39 5.89 13.32 -5.95
N ASN A 40 5.44 13.87 -7.07
CA ASN A 40 4.26 14.74 -7.13
C ASN A 40 2.96 13.96 -6.92
N ALA A 41 2.87 12.71 -7.39
CA ALA A 41 1.75 11.80 -7.15
C ALA A 41 1.77 11.21 -5.73
N LEU A 42 2.94 11.07 -5.11
CA LEU A 42 3.08 10.52 -3.76
C LEU A 42 2.56 11.48 -2.68
N LYS A 43 2.67 12.81 -2.91
CA LYS A 43 2.12 13.85 -2.02
C LYS A 43 0.61 13.69 -1.77
N PRO A 44 -0.26 13.61 -2.80
CA PRO A 44 -1.68 13.35 -2.61
C PRO A 44 -1.95 11.93 -2.13
N MET A 45 -1.15 10.93 -2.53
CA MET A 45 -1.27 9.55 -2.02
C MET A 45 -0.96 9.44 -0.51
N LEU A 46 -0.29 10.42 0.10
CA LEU A 46 -0.06 10.44 1.55
C LEU A 46 -1.37 10.51 2.35
N SER A 47 -2.46 11.02 1.75
CA SER A 47 -3.81 10.99 2.36
C SER A 47 -4.43 9.58 2.37
N VAL A 48 -3.88 8.63 1.62
CA VAL A 48 -4.31 7.21 1.66
C VAL A 48 -3.88 6.56 2.97
N VAL A 49 -2.77 6.98 3.57
CA VAL A 49 -2.27 6.45 4.85
C VAL A 49 -3.26 6.66 6.02
N PRO A 50 -3.77 7.89 6.30
CA PRO A 50 -4.79 8.06 7.34
C PRO A 50 -6.11 7.35 7.00
N PHE A 51 -6.45 7.20 5.71
CA PHE A 51 -7.60 6.41 5.29
C PHE A 51 -7.43 4.91 5.59
N CYS A 52 -6.25 4.35 5.31
CA CYS A 52 -5.89 2.98 5.70
C CYS A 52 -5.95 2.77 7.22
N LEU A 53 -5.46 3.73 8.01
CA LEU A 53 -5.54 3.68 9.48
C LEU A 53 -6.99 3.70 9.97
N PHE A 54 -7.85 4.53 9.38
CA PHE A 54 -9.28 4.54 9.69
C PHE A 54 -9.94 3.20 9.38
N LEU A 55 -9.63 2.58 8.24
CA LEU A 55 -10.14 1.27 7.87
C LEU A 55 -9.62 0.14 8.80
N LEU A 56 -8.37 0.22 9.24
CA LEU A 56 -7.83 -0.71 10.24
C LEU A 56 -8.57 -0.55 11.57
N MET A 57 -8.87 0.68 11.99
CA MET A 57 -9.60 0.93 13.22
C MET A 57 -11.06 0.47 13.13
N ASP A 58 -11.71 0.62 11.97
CA ASP A 58 -13.05 0.06 11.73
C ASP A 58 -13.03 -1.50 11.74
N ILE A 59 -11.99 -2.13 11.20
CA ILE A 59 -11.80 -3.58 11.30
C ILE A 59 -11.56 -4.01 12.76
N TYR A 60 -10.70 -3.31 13.48
CA TYR A 60 -10.38 -3.60 14.88
C TYR A 60 -11.64 -3.46 15.75
N TRP A 61 -12.40 -2.38 15.58
CA TRP A 61 -13.65 -2.18 16.28
C TRP A 61 -14.67 -3.29 15.96
N LYS A 62 -14.81 -3.69 14.69
CA LYS A 62 -15.66 -4.83 14.27
C LYS A 62 -15.18 -6.19 14.77
N TYR A 63 -13.91 -6.31 15.18
CA TYR A 63 -13.39 -7.50 15.82
C TYR A 63 -13.75 -7.51 17.31
N GLU A 64 -13.58 -6.37 17.99
CA GLU A 64 -13.83 -6.20 19.42
C GLU A 64 -15.33 -6.25 19.79
N THR A 65 -16.21 -5.62 19.00
CA THR A 65 -17.67 -5.65 19.23
C THR A 65 -18.36 -6.90 18.67
N ARG A 66 -17.59 -7.89 18.23
CA ARG A 66 -18.15 -9.10 17.65
C ARG A 66 -18.60 -10.04 18.77
N PRO A 67 -19.87 -10.49 18.79
CA PRO A 67 -20.31 -11.45 19.81
C PRO A 67 -19.58 -12.78 19.58
N THR A 68 -18.68 -13.16 20.50
CA THR A 68 -18.06 -14.48 20.54
C THR A 68 -19.07 -15.49 21.07
N CYS A 69 -19.32 -16.55 20.31
CA CYS A 69 -20.02 -17.72 20.84
C CYS A 69 -19.04 -18.52 21.72
N ASP A 70 -18.77 -18.03 22.93
CA ASP A 70 -17.88 -18.68 23.91
C ASP A 70 -18.56 -19.80 24.72
N GLN A 71 -19.86 -20.04 24.53
CA GLN A 71 -20.58 -21.13 25.20
C GLN A 71 -20.78 -22.32 24.25
N GLU A 72 -20.28 -23.49 24.67
CA GLU A 72 -20.32 -24.79 23.97
C GLU A 72 -21.70 -25.24 23.46
N HIS A 73 -22.80 -24.57 23.85
CA HIS A 73 -24.18 -25.00 23.58
C HIS A 73 -25.10 -23.91 22.99
N ALA A 74 -24.60 -22.73 22.61
CA ALA A 74 -25.46 -21.60 22.23
C ALA A 74 -25.56 -21.30 20.71
N CYS A 75 -24.64 -21.80 19.87
CA CYS A 75 -24.54 -21.36 18.48
C CYS A 75 -25.05 -22.44 17.49
N THR A 76 -26.09 -22.12 16.71
CA THR A 76 -26.57 -23.01 15.63
C THR A 76 -25.56 -23.06 14.45
N PRO A 77 -25.50 -24.14 13.65
CA PRO A 77 -24.53 -24.26 12.54
C PRO A 77 -24.65 -23.14 11.47
N MET A 78 -25.82 -22.52 11.34
CA MET A 78 -26.04 -21.36 10.48
C MET A 78 -25.39 -20.07 11.02
N GLU A 79 -25.37 -19.90 12.34
CA GLU A 79 -24.68 -18.80 13.03
C GLU A 79 -23.16 -18.94 12.88
N HIS A 80 -22.62 -20.16 13.01
CA HIS A 80 -21.20 -20.46 12.77
C HIS A 80 -20.77 -20.14 11.32
N LEU A 81 -21.58 -20.50 10.32
CA LEU A 81 -21.28 -20.17 8.92
C LEU A 81 -21.29 -18.65 8.67
N ARG A 82 -22.20 -17.92 9.31
CA ARG A 82 -22.27 -16.45 9.25
C ARG A 82 -21.07 -15.81 9.94
N HIS A 83 -20.58 -16.42 11.02
CA HIS A 83 -19.37 -16.02 11.73
C HIS A 83 -18.10 -16.22 10.87
N GLN A 84 -17.93 -17.40 10.30
CA GLN A 84 -16.83 -17.72 9.37
C GLN A 84 -16.81 -16.78 8.15
N LYS A 85 -17.97 -16.52 7.55
CA LYS A 85 -18.09 -15.65 6.36
C LYS A 85 -17.72 -14.19 6.67
N SER A 86 -18.02 -13.71 7.88
CA SER A 86 -17.67 -12.37 8.31
C SER A 86 -16.22 -12.25 8.78
N ILE A 87 -15.58 -13.33 9.25
CA ILE A 87 -14.12 -13.36 9.49
C ILE A 87 -13.34 -13.35 8.17
N MET A 88 -13.71 -14.20 7.21
CA MET A 88 -13.08 -14.24 5.89
C MET A 88 -13.16 -12.89 5.17
N LYS A 89 -14.28 -12.16 5.33
CA LYS A 89 -14.46 -10.81 4.76
C LYS A 89 -13.51 -9.79 5.41
N SER A 90 -13.30 -9.88 6.72
CA SER A 90 -12.38 -9.00 7.47
C SER A 90 -10.91 -9.27 7.13
N GLN A 91 -10.54 -10.55 7.02
CA GLN A 91 -9.18 -10.98 6.68
C GLN A 91 -8.75 -10.46 5.30
N ARG A 92 -9.60 -10.61 4.28
CA ARG A 92 -9.33 -10.08 2.93
C ARG A 92 -9.13 -8.56 2.93
N ASN A 93 -9.94 -7.86 3.69
CA ASN A 93 -9.87 -6.41 3.84
C ASN A 93 -8.60 -5.96 4.59
N GLY A 94 -8.22 -6.66 5.65
CA GLY A 94 -6.97 -6.42 6.37
C GLY A 94 -5.73 -6.67 5.49
N LEU A 95 -5.75 -7.75 4.70
CA LEU A 95 -4.67 -8.05 3.74
C LEU A 95 -4.56 -6.96 2.67
N LEU A 96 -5.69 -6.43 2.19
CA LEU A 96 -5.70 -5.34 1.19
C LEU A 96 -5.06 -4.07 1.76
N ILE A 97 -5.34 -3.72 3.02
CA ILE A 97 -4.74 -2.55 3.68
C ILE A 97 -3.25 -2.77 3.92
N ALA A 98 -2.85 -3.94 4.41
CA ALA A 98 -1.45 -4.27 4.61
C ALA A 98 -0.67 -4.20 3.29
N ALA A 99 -1.22 -4.74 2.21
CA ALA A 99 -0.63 -4.65 0.88
C ALA A 99 -0.49 -3.21 0.39
N ALA A 100 -1.52 -2.37 0.55
CA ALA A 100 -1.47 -0.95 0.18
C ALA A 100 -0.37 -0.19 0.96
N LEU A 101 -0.29 -0.40 2.28
CA LEU A 101 0.75 0.24 3.10
C LEU A 101 2.17 -0.23 2.72
N LEU A 102 2.34 -1.52 2.43
CA LEU A 102 3.62 -2.07 1.98
C LEU A 102 4.03 -1.53 0.61
N LEU A 103 3.09 -1.43 -0.33
CA LEU A 103 3.36 -0.87 -1.67
C LEU A 103 3.73 0.61 -1.58
N TYR A 104 3.01 1.41 -0.80
CA TYR A 104 3.37 2.79 -0.52
C TYR A 104 4.78 2.91 0.05
N TRP A 105 5.12 2.08 1.05
CA TRP A 105 6.45 2.07 1.68
C TRP A 105 7.56 1.73 0.68
N LEU A 106 7.34 0.69 -0.13
CA LEU A 106 8.28 0.29 -1.18
C LEU A 106 8.47 1.41 -2.20
N LEU A 107 7.39 2.05 -2.64
CA LEU A 107 7.43 3.14 -3.61
C LEU A 107 8.19 4.35 -3.07
N PHE A 108 7.97 4.72 -1.81
CA PHE A 108 8.75 5.75 -1.12
C PHE A 108 10.24 5.40 -1.05
N SER A 109 10.56 4.18 -0.61
CA SER A 109 11.95 3.71 -0.46
C SER A 109 12.69 3.68 -1.80
N VAL A 110 12.07 3.09 -2.84
CA VAL A 110 12.64 3.00 -4.19
C VAL A 110 12.85 4.38 -4.78
N THR A 111 11.86 5.29 -4.65
CA THR A 111 12.00 6.68 -5.15
C THR A 111 13.17 7.39 -4.48
N ASN A 112 13.32 7.25 -3.15
CA ASN A 112 14.43 7.88 -2.42
C ASN A 112 15.79 7.27 -2.81
N LEU A 113 15.85 5.96 -3.02
CA LEU A 113 17.05 5.26 -3.48
C LEU A 113 17.45 5.71 -4.89
N VAL A 114 16.48 5.88 -5.80
CA VAL A 114 16.72 6.39 -7.15
C VAL A 114 17.30 7.80 -7.11
N VAL A 115 16.74 8.69 -6.30
CA VAL A 115 17.26 10.06 -6.14
C VAL A 115 18.69 10.05 -5.62
N ARG A 116 19.00 9.21 -4.63
CA ARG A 116 20.37 9.06 -4.13
C ARG A 116 21.31 8.53 -5.21
N LEU A 117 20.89 7.55 -6.00
CA LEU A 117 21.68 7.03 -7.12
C LEU A 117 22.01 8.11 -8.16
N GLU A 118 21.03 8.94 -8.55
CA GLU A 118 21.27 10.06 -9.47
C GLU A 118 22.27 11.08 -8.90
N GLN A 119 22.12 11.44 -7.62
CA GLN A 119 23.05 12.36 -6.93
C GLN A 119 24.48 11.80 -6.87
N LEU A 120 24.63 10.50 -6.59
CA LEU A 120 25.93 9.83 -6.58
C LEU A 120 26.53 9.80 -8.00
N SER A 121 25.75 9.44 -9.01
CA SER A 121 26.20 9.39 -10.40
C SER A 121 26.71 10.75 -10.88
N GLN A 122 26.00 11.84 -10.55
CA GLN A 122 26.44 13.19 -10.90
C GLN A 122 27.75 13.59 -10.20
N ARG A 123 27.96 13.16 -8.95
CA ARG A 123 29.22 13.42 -8.24
C ARG A 123 30.39 12.67 -8.89
N VAL A 124 30.17 11.41 -9.27
CA VAL A 124 31.17 10.60 -9.97
C VAL A 124 31.53 11.21 -11.32
N GLU A 125 30.54 11.67 -12.11
CA GLU A 125 30.81 12.35 -13.38
C GLU A 125 31.59 13.66 -13.21
N LYS A 126 31.32 14.44 -12.15
CA LYS A 126 32.08 15.67 -11.87
C LYS A 126 33.54 15.38 -11.52
N LEU A 127 33.78 14.37 -10.69
CA LEU A 127 35.13 13.92 -10.35
C LEU A 127 35.89 13.44 -11.59
N LYS A 128 35.23 12.62 -12.43
CA LYS A 128 35.83 12.11 -13.68
C LYS A 128 36.18 13.22 -14.70
N ARG A 129 35.53 14.38 -14.65
CA ARG A 129 35.87 15.53 -15.51
C ARG A 129 36.99 16.41 -14.95
N GLN A 130 37.34 16.23 -13.68
CA GLN A 130 38.42 16.97 -13.01
C GLN A 130 39.77 16.24 -13.08
N ASP A 131 39.75 14.91 -13.27
CA ASP A 131 40.92 14.09 -13.63
C ASP A 131 41.19 14.12 -15.15
#